data_AF-A0A9L0TN18-F1
#
_entry.id   AF-A0A9L0TN18-F1
#
_cell.length_a   1.000
_cell.length_b   1.000
_cell.length_c   1.000
_cell.angle_alpha   90.00
_cell.angle_beta   90.00
_cell.angle_gamma   90.00
#
_symmetry.space_group_name_H-M   'P 1'
#
loop_
_entity.id
_entity.type
_entity.pdbx_description
1 polymer ?
#
loop_
_entity_poly.entity_id
_entity_poly.type
_entity_poly.pdbx_seq_one_letter_code
_entity_poly.pdbx_strand_id
1 'polypeptide(L)'
;MSSSQPDIPAPLTNLKFQYTKIFINNEWHDSVSGKKFPVFNPATEEKLCEVEEGDKEDVNKAVAAARQAFQLGSPWRTMDASERGRLLYKLADLVERDRLILATMESMNGGKLFSNAYLMDLGGCLKTLRYCAGWADKIQGRTIPSDGNFFTYTRHEPVGVCGQILPWNFPLLMFLWKIAPALSCGNTVVVKPAEQTPLSALHFKSLDDVIKRANNTTYGLSAGIFTKDLDKAITVSAALQSGTVWVNCYSVVSPQCPFGGFKMSGNGREMGEYGFHEYTEVKTVTVKISQKNS
;
A
#
# COMPACT_ATOMS: atom_id res chain seq x y z
N MET A 1 -10.73 -34.71 -3.31
CA MET A 1 -9.51 -34.20 -3.99
C MET A 1 -8.42 -34.09 -2.95
N SER A 2 -7.14 -34.25 -3.30
CA SER A 2 -6.05 -34.31 -2.31
C SER A 2 -5.97 -33.02 -1.49
N SER A 3 -6.02 -33.15 -0.17
CA SER A 3 -5.84 -32.04 0.79
C SER A 3 -4.41 -31.99 1.30
N SER A 4 -3.43 -32.09 0.39
CA SER A 4 -2.04 -31.77 0.69
C SER A 4 -1.97 -30.32 1.13
N GLN A 5 -1.57 -30.07 2.39
CA GLN A 5 -1.19 -28.72 2.81
C GLN A 5 -0.04 -28.25 1.90
N PRO A 6 0.01 -26.95 1.53
CA PRO A 6 1.13 -26.44 0.76
C PRO A 6 2.41 -26.59 1.57
N ASP A 7 3.48 -27.12 0.98
CA ASP A 7 4.77 -27.28 1.66
C ASP A 7 5.30 -25.91 2.11
N ILE A 8 5.26 -25.68 3.42
CA ILE A 8 5.78 -24.46 4.04
C ILE A 8 7.26 -24.72 4.40
N PRO A 9 8.22 -23.96 3.85
CA PRO A 9 9.62 -24.07 4.27
C PRO A 9 9.79 -23.65 5.73
N ALA A 10 10.75 -24.22 6.45
CA ALA A 10 11.06 -23.79 7.82
C ALA A 10 11.62 -22.36 7.85
N PRO A 11 11.30 -21.54 8.89
CA PRO A 11 11.87 -20.20 9.05
C PRO A 11 13.40 -20.23 9.19
N LEU A 12 14.05 -19.13 8.79
CA LEU A 12 15.51 -19.02 8.86
C LEU A 12 16.00 -18.82 10.31
N THR A 13 16.82 -19.74 10.81
CA THR A 13 17.31 -19.73 12.20
C THR A 13 18.36 -18.65 12.50
N ASN A 14 19.08 -18.16 11.48
CA ASN A 14 20.17 -17.20 11.61
C ASN A 14 19.99 -16.00 10.67
N LEU A 15 18.79 -15.39 10.67
CA LEU A 15 18.49 -14.21 9.87
C LEU A 15 19.34 -13.00 10.31
N LYS A 16 20.05 -12.37 9.36
CA LYS A 16 20.83 -11.14 9.60
C LYS A 16 20.09 -9.90 9.10
N PHE A 17 19.89 -8.93 9.99
CA PHE A 17 19.31 -7.63 9.65
C PHE A 17 20.37 -6.73 8.97
N GLN A 18 20.53 -6.89 7.65
CA GLN A 18 21.50 -6.11 6.85
C GLN A 18 21.11 -4.63 6.67
N TYR A 19 19.87 -4.28 6.99
CA TYR A 19 19.22 -3.09 6.48
C TYR A 19 18.54 -2.28 7.59
N THR A 20 19.30 -1.39 8.24
CA THR A 20 18.84 -0.65 9.44
C THR A 20 18.93 0.88 9.34
N LYS A 21 19.34 1.41 8.18
CA LYS A 21 19.45 2.84 7.87
C LYS A 21 18.22 3.42 7.16
N ILE A 22 18.04 4.75 7.19
CA ILE A 22 17.00 5.52 6.45
C ILE A 22 17.23 5.39 4.94
N PHE A 23 16.23 5.56 4.07
CA PHE A 23 16.38 5.51 2.60
C PHE A 23 16.00 6.80 1.91
N ILE A 24 16.92 7.34 1.11
CA ILE A 24 16.70 8.57 0.33
C ILE A 24 17.49 8.43 -0.98
N ASN A 25 16.84 8.70 -2.11
CA ASN A 25 17.47 8.71 -3.44
C ASN A 25 18.20 7.40 -3.83
N ASN A 26 17.60 6.24 -3.54
CA ASN A 26 18.18 4.90 -3.73
C ASN A 26 19.44 4.57 -2.90
N GLU A 27 19.86 5.49 -2.03
CA GLU A 27 20.95 5.34 -1.07
C GLU A 27 20.38 5.24 0.34
N TRP A 28 21.11 4.64 1.27
CA TRP A 28 20.64 4.49 2.65
C TRP A 28 21.58 5.19 3.64
N HIS A 29 21.00 6.07 4.46
CA HIS A 29 21.68 7.15 5.19
C HIS A 29 21.53 6.98 6.70
N ASP A 30 22.51 7.47 7.44
CA ASP A 30 22.39 7.69 8.88
C ASP A 30 21.51 8.92 9.16
N SER A 31 20.87 8.95 10.32
CA SER A 31 20.01 10.05 10.78
C SER A 31 20.78 11.37 10.95
N VAL A 32 20.13 12.53 10.73
CA VAL A 32 20.74 13.86 11.01
C VAL A 32 21.22 13.96 12.47
N SER A 33 20.49 13.32 13.38
CA SER A 33 20.76 13.33 14.82
C SER A 33 21.85 12.33 15.25
N GLY A 34 22.23 11.37 14.39
CA GLY A 34 23.09 10.24 14.73
C GLY A 34 22.48 9.25 15.74
N LYS A 35 21.19 9.38 16.04
CA LYS A 35 20.47 8.54 17.00
C LYS A 35 19.98 7.24 16.38
N LYS A 36 19.74 6.27 17.25
CA LYS A 36 19.11 4.97 16.91
C LYS A 36 18.11 4.56 17.97
N PHE A 37 17.07 3.87 17.54
CA PHE A 37 16.14 3.18 18.42
C PHE A 37 16.32 1.65 18.35
N PRO A 38 16.12 0.93 19.47
CA PRO A 38 16.16 -0.53 19.49
C PRO A 38 14.88 -1.14 18.90
N VAL A 39 15.03 -2.23 18.14
CA VAL A 39 13.90 -3.05 17.65
C VAL A 39 13.93 -4.39 18.36
N PHE A 40 12.76 -4.91 18.74
CA PHE A 40 12.61 -6.08 19.60
C PHE A 40 11.85 -7.24 18.92
N ASN A 41 12.05 -8.45 19.43
CA ASN A 41 11.22 -9.62 19.16
C ASN A 41 10.09 -9.67 20.20
N PRO A 42 8.81 -9.45 19.84
CA PRO A 42 7.70 -9.43 20.80
C PRO A 42 7.37 -10.82 21.39
N ALA A 43 8.01 -11.89 20.93
CA ALA A 43 7.86 -13.24 21.48
C ALA A 43 8.94 -13.62 22.52
N THR A 44 10.06 -12.88 22.60
CA THR A 44 11.11 -13.12 23.61
C THR A 44 11.51 -11.87 24.41
N GLU A 45 10.98 -10.69 24.05
CA GLU A 45 11.36 -9.36 24.55
C GLU A 45 12.83 -8.97 24.27
N GLU A 46 13.58 -9.81 23.55
CA GLU A 46 14.99 -9.58 23.20
C GLU A 46 15.14 -8.54 22.08
N LYS A 47 16.22 -7.77 22.13
CA LYS A 47 16.59 -6.79 21.11
C LYS A 47 17.14 -7.50 19.85
N LEU A 48 16.46 -7.33 18.72
CA LEU A 48 16.87 -7.84 17.41
C LEU A 48 18.03 -7.05 16.82
N CYS A 49 17.94 -5.71 16.84
CA CYS A 49 18.96 -4.80 16.32
C CYS A 49 18.70 -3.34 16.76
N GLU A 50 19.37 -2.40 16.12
CA GLU A 50 19.11 -0.95 16.19
C GLU A 50 18.83 -0.41 14.79
N VAL A 51 17.97 0.60 14.72
CA VAL A 51 17.57 1.29 13.48
C VAL A 51 17.78 2.80 13.65
N GLU A 52 18.21 3.48 12.58
CA GLU A 52 18.41 4.94 12.54
C GLU A 52 17.10 5.70 12.87
N GLU A 53 17.16 6.61 13.84
CA GLU A 53 16.02 7.41 14.31
C GLU A 53 15.83 8.64 13.39
N GLY A 54 15.11 8.44 12.28
CA GLY A 54 14.79 9.50 11.33
C GLY A 54 13.81 10.53 11.92
N ASP A 55 14.23 11.79 11.97
CA ASP A 55 13.44 12.92 12.47
C ASP A 55 13.03 13.86 11.30
N LYS A 56 12.37 14.98 11.62
CA LYS A 56 11.90 16.01 10.69
C LYS A 56 12.91 16.41 9.61
N GLU A 57 14.19 16.51 9.93
CA GLU A 57 15.22 16.91 8.95
C GLU A 57 15.60 15.78 7.98
N ASP A 58 15.43 14.52 8.36
CA ASP A 58 15.53 13.38 7.43
C ASP A 58 14.27 13.26 6.56
N VAL A 59 13.09 13.58 7.11
CA VAL A 59 11.85 13.73 6.33
C VAL A 59 11.99 14.87 5.31
N ASN A 60 12.60 16.00 5.67
CA ASN A 60 12.88 17.11 4.74
C ASN A 60 13.76 16.66 3.56
N LYS A 61 14.86 15.94 3.83
CA LYS A 61 15.70 15.32 2.78
C LYS A 61 14.89 14.37 1.88
N ALA A 62 14.05 13.51 2.47
CA ALA A 62 13.26 12.53 1.73
C ALA A 62 12.21 13.20 0.82
N VAL A 63 11.52 14.22 1.32
CA VAL A 63 10.56 15.03 0.54
C VAL A 63 11.27 15.80 -0.58
N ALA A 64 12.48 16.32 -0.36
CA ALA A 64 13.27 16.97 -1.39
C ALA A 64 13.66 15.99 -2.52
N ALA A 65 14.14 14.80 -2.18
CA ALA A 65 14.48 13.76 -3.16
C ALA A 65 13.25 13.28 -3.95
N ALA A 66 12.12 13.02 -3.28
CA ALA A 66 10.86 12.66 -3.92
C ALA A 66 10.35 13.78 -4.85
N ARG A 67 10.41 15.04 -4.41
CA ARG A 67 10.05 16.21 -5.23
C ARG A 67 10.93 16.33 -6.47
N GLN A 68 12.24 16.06 -6.36
CA GLN A 68 13.16 16.08 -7.49
C GLN A 68 12.87 14.94 -8.49
N ALA A 69 12.61 13.72 -7.99
CA ALA A 69 12.18 12.58 -8.81
C ALA A 69 10.80 12.79 -9.47
N PHE A 70 10.00 13.75 -9.01
CA PHE A 70 8.69 14.08 -9.58
C PHE A 70 8.72 15.24 -10.62
N GLN A 71 9.87 15.86 -10.88
CA GLN A 71 9.94 17.02 -11.79
C GLN A 71 9.58 16.68 -13.24
N LEU A 72 8.98 17.63 -13.96
CA LEU A 72 8.70 17.46 -15.39
C LEU A 72 10.02 17.25 -16.16
N GLY A 73 10.03 16.28 -17.08
CA GLY A 73 11.24 15.86 -17.80
C GLY A 73 12.17 14.91 -17.02
N SER A 74 11.88 14.60 -15.75
CA SER A 74 12.62 13.56 -15.01
C SER A 74 12.29 12.14 -15.53
N PRO A 75 13.20 11.17 -15.36
CA PRO A 75 12.99 9.79 -15.85
C PRO A 75 11.68 9.15 -15.37
N TRP A 76 11.24 9.42 -14.14
CA TRP A 76 9.98 8.87 -13.61
C TRP A 76 8.73 9.51 -14.23
N ARG A 77 8.80 10.78 -14.64
CA ARG A 77 7.71 11.51 -15.29
C ARG A 77 7.63 11.29 -16.81
N THR A 78 8.74 10.89 -17.44
CA THR A 78 8.79 10.56 -18.88
C THR A 78 8.73 9.06 -19.17
N MET A 79 8.76 8.21 -18.14
CA MET A 79 8.63 6.76 -18.28
C MET A 79 7.23 6.36 -18.74
N ASP A 80 7.17 5.44 -19.71
CA ASP A 80 5.93 4.84 -20.18
C ASP A 80 5.10 4.23 -19.04
N ALA A 81 3.79 4.32 -19.17
CA ALA A 81 2.86 3.81 -18.16
C ALA A 81 2.96 2.29 -17.98
N SER A 82 3.22 1.56 -19.07
CA SER A 82 3.53 0.13 -19.09
C SER A 82 4.83 -0.22 -18.34
N GLU A 83 5.85 0.64 -18.43
CA GLU A 83 7.15 0.41 -17.79
C GLU A 83 7.08 0.56 -16.26
N ARG A 84 6.23 1.48 -15.74
CA ARG A 84 5.89 1.49 -14.30
C ARG A 84 5.24 0.17 -13.86
N GLY A 85 4.36 -0.37 -14.70
CA GLY A 85 3.78 -1.71 -14.51
C GLY A 85 4.85 -2.82 -14.51
N ARG A 86 5.78 -2.79 -15.46
CA ARG A 86 6.90 -3.75 -15.55
C ARG A 86 7.81 -3.70 -14.32
N LEU A 87 8.06 -2.51 -13.77
CA LEU A 87 8.81 -2.34 -12.52
C LEU A 87 8.05 -2.92 -11.32
N LEU A 88 6.74 -2.72 -11.21
CA LEU A 88 5.91 -3.31 -10.15
C LEU A 88 5.82 -4.85 -10.27
N TYR A 89 5.76 -5.41 -11.48
CA TYR A 89 5.90 -6.86 -11.69
C TYR A 89 7.27 -7.36 -11.25
N LYS A 90 8.35 -6.69 -11.68
CA LYS A 90 9.72 -7.08 -11.28
C LYS A 90 9.92 -7.01 -9.77
N LEU A 91 9.27 -6.06 -9.11
CA LEU A 91 9.25 -5.92 -7.65
C LEU A 91 8.53 -7.10 -6.97
N ALA A 92 7.42 -7.57 -7.55
CA ALA A 92 6.75 -8.80 -7.09
C ALA A 92 7.66 -10.02 -7.20
N ASP A 93 8.39 -10.18 -8.31
CA ASP A 93 9.27 -11.34 -8.52
C ASP A 93 10.47 -11.34 -7.55
N LEU A 94 10.93 -10.16 -7.12
CA LEU A 94 11.95 -10.02 -6.06
C LEU A 94 11.37 -10.38 -4.67
N VAL A 95 10.15 -9.92 -4.36
CA VAL A 95 9.43 -10.31 -3.13
C VAL A 95 9.11 -11.81 -3.10
N GLU A 96 8.91 -12.45 -4.26
CA GLU A 96 8.66 -13.89 -4.37
C GLU A 96 9.94 -14.70 -4.19
N ARG A 97 11.06 -14.23 -4.76
CA ARG A 97 12.41 -14.79 -4.52
C ARG A 97 12.78 -14.73 -3.03
N ASP A 98 12.56 -13.58 -2.39
CA ASP A 98 12.98 -13.34 -1.00
C ASP A 98 11.88 -13.70 0.03
N ARG A 99 10.80 -14.36 -0.41
CA ARG A 99 9.59 -14.65 0.39
C ARG A 99 9.89 -15.33 1.73
N LEU A 100 10.86 -16.25 1.78
CA LEU A 100 11.29 -16.93 3.00
C LEU A 100 12.01 -15.98 3.97
N ILE A 101 12.86 -15.08 3.45
CA ILE A 101 13.57 -14.06 4.23
C ILE A 101 12.55 -13.08 4.82
N LEU A 102 11.66 -12.56 3.97
CA LEU A 102 10.63 -11.59 4.34
C LEU A 102 9.61 -12.17 5.33
N ALA A 103 9.12 -13.41 5.12
CA ALA A 103 8.20 -14.05 6.07
C ALA A 103 8.87 -14.38 7.41
N THR A 104 10.16 -14.72 7.42
CA THR A 104 10.92 -14.90 8.69
C THR A 104 11.03 -13.56 9.41
N MET A 105 11.30 -12.47 8.68
CA MET A 105 11.43 -11.12 9.23
C MET A 105 10.10 -10.59 9.80
N GLU A 106 8.99 -10.74 9.08
CA GLU A 106 7.63 -10.41 9.56
C GLU A 106 7.25 -11.23 10.81
N SER A 107 7.67 -12.50 10.87
CA SER A 107 7.41 -13.37 12.01
C SER A 107 8.23 -12.98 13.25
N MET A 108 9.54 -12.79 13.09
CA MET A 108 10.45 -12.41 14.19
C MET A 108 10.19 -11.01 14.74
N ASN A 109 9.88 -10.04 13.88
CA ASN A 109 9.70 -8.66 14.30
C ASN A 109 8.26 -8.37 14.70
N GLY A 110 7.26 -8.86 13.95
CA GLY A 110 5.84 -8.62 14.22
C GLY A 110 5.15 -9.67 15.11
N GLY A 111 5.87 -10.68 15.61
CA GLY A 111 5.31 -11.75 16.44
C GLY A 111 4.28 -12.64 15.73
N LYS A 112 4.18 -12.53 14.39
CA LYS A 112 3.18 -13.23 13.60
C LYS A 112 3.59 -14.69 13.41
N LEU A 113 2.62 -15.62 13.46
CA LEU A 113 2.88 -17.02 13.13
C LEU A 113 3.49 -17.12 11.73
N PHE A 114 4.65 -17.77 11.60
CA PHE A 114 5.41 -17.82 10.34
C PHE A 114 4.58 -18.37 9.16
N SER A 115 3.75 -19.38 9.40
CA SER A 115 2.83 -19.94 8.40
C SER A 115 1.84 -18.89 7.86
N ASN A 116 1.31 -18.03 8.73
CA ASN A 116 0.42 -16.93 8.36
C ASN A 116 1.19 -15.85 7.58
N ALA A 117 2.38 -15.46 8.04
CA ALA A 117 3.23 -14.50 7.34
C ALA A 117 3.60 -15.00 5.93
N TYR A 118 4.02 -16.26 5.80
CA TYR A 118 4.44 -16.86 4.53
C TYR A 118 3.27 -17.09 3.56
N LEU A 119 2.14 -17.63 4.02
CA LEU A 119 0.99 -17.98 3.17
C LEU A 119 0.03 -16.81 2.92
N MET A 120 -0.33 -16.05 3.97
CA MET A 120 -1.34 -15.00 3.89
C MET A 120 -0.73 -13.63 3.59
N ASP A 121 0.16 -13.12 4.45
CA ASP A 121 0.71 -11.76 4.31
C ASP A 121 1.52 -11.63 3.02
N LEU A 122 2.56 -12.45 2.85
CA LEU A 122 3.37 -12.47 1.61
C LEU A 122 2.54 -12.92 0.38
N GLY A 123 1.54 -13.78 0.57
CA GLY A 123 0.61 -14.16 -0.50
C GLY A 123 -0.27 -13.00 -0.96
N GLY A 124 -0.68 -12.13 -0.04
CA GLY A 124 -1.37 -10.87 -0.30
C GLY A 124 -0.45 -9.84 -0.96
N CYS A 125 0.75 -9.65 -0.42
CA CYS A 125 1.80 -8.76 -0.96
C CYS A 125 2.03 -8.97 -2.47
N LEU A 126 2.24 -10.23 -2.87
CA LEU A 126 2.48 -10.61 -4.26
C LEU A 126 1.26 -10.38 -5.16
N LYS A 127 0.05 -10.66 -4.67
CA LYS A 127 -1.20 -10.38 -5.40
C LYS A 127 -1.44 -8.88 -5.54
N THR A 128 -1.16 -8.07 -4.52
CA THR A 128 -1.30 -6.61 -4.55
C THR A 128 -0.35 -6.00 -5.58
N LEU A 129 0.95 -6.34 -5.53
CA LEU A 129 1.92 -5.85 -6.51
C LEU A 129 1.52 -6.22 -7.94
N ARG A 130 1.20 -7.50 -8.20
CA ARG A 130 0.82 -7.99 -9.54
C ARG A 130 -0.51 -7.40 -10.03
N TYR A 131 -1.44 -7.06 -9.13
CA TYR A 131 -2.68 -6.35 -9.47
C TYR A 131 -2.41 -4.88 -9.84
N CYS A 132 -1.69 -4.14 -9.00
CA CYS A 132 -1.39 -2.72 -9.25
C CYS A 132 -0.45 -2.51 -10.44
N ALA A 133 0.45 -3.46 -10.72
CA ALA A 133 1.26 -3.49 -11.93
C ALA A 133 0.41 -3.51 -13.20
N GLY A 134 -0.68 -4.29 -13.20
CA GLY A 134 -1.62 -4.38 -14.32
C GLY A 134 -2.46 -3.13 -14.58
N TRP A 135 -2.50 -2.18 -13.65
CA TRP A 135 -3.27 -0.93 -13.75
C TRP A 135 -2.49 0.27 -14.31
N ALA A 136 -1.16 0.23 -14.32
CA ALA A 136 -0.32 1.42 -14.50
C ALA A 136 -0.55 2.16 -15.84
N ASP A 137 -0.89 1.40 -16.89
CA ASP A 137 -1.22 1.82 -18.26
C ASP A 137 -2.74 1.92 -18.54
N LYS A 138 -3.60 1.62 -17.55
CA LYS A 138 -5.07 1.58 -17.68
C LYS A 138 -5.78 2.70 -16.91
N ILE A 139 -5.03 3.56 -16.23
CA ILE A 139 -5.53 4.79 -15.63
C ILE A 139 -5.85 5.80 -16.75
N GLN A 140 -7.12 5.91 -17.10
CA GLN A 140 -7.62 6.70 -18.23
C GLN A 140 -8.43 7.90 -17.77
N GLY A 141 -8.25 9.03 -18.48
CA GLY A 141 -9.17 10.17 -18.45
C GLY A 141 -10.46 9.91 -19.25
N ARG A 142 -11.18 10.96 -19.61
CA ARG A 142 -12.42 10.90 -20.41
C ARG A 142 -12.43 12.00 -21.48
N THR A 143 -13.02 11.73 -22.63
CA THR A 143 -13.49 12.76 -23.57
C THR A 143 -14.92 13.15 -23.20
N ILE A 144 -15.20 14.45 -23.10
CA ILE A 144 -16.47 14.97 -22.55
C ILE A 144 -17.19 15.82 -23.62
N PRO A 145 -18.46 15.53 -23.95
CA PRO A 145 -19.21 16.22 -25.01
C PRO A 145 -19.76 17.60 -24.59
N SER A 146 -18.96 18.39 -23.85
CA SER A 146 -19.30 19.69 -23.27
C SER A 146 -20.00 20.65 -24.23
N ASP A 147 -20.95 21.44 -23.73
CA ASP A 147 -21.75 22.37 -24.54
C ASP A 147 -20.92 23.38 -25.34
N GLY A 148 -21.49 23.84 -26.46
CA GLY A 148 -20.83 24.75 -27.41
C GLY A 148 -19.76 24.08 -28.27
N ASN A 149 -18.97 24.90 -28.96
CA ASN A 149 -17.90 24.48 -29.87
C ASN A 149 -16.57 24.30 -29.13
N PHE A 150 -16.52 23.30 -28.26
CA PHE A 150 -15.33 22.93 -27.49
C PHE A 150 -15.05 21.43 -27.57
N PHE A 151 -13.76 21.09 -27.63
CA PHE A 151 -13.27 19.74 -27.35
C PHE A 151 -12.76 19.72 -25.90
N THR A 152 -13.43 18.96 -25.04
CA THR A 152 -13.05 18.82 -23.62
C THR A 152 -12.60 17.40 -23.33
N TYR A 153 -11.49 17.25 -22.61
CA TYR A 153 -11.01 15.97 -22.10
C TYR A 153 -10.37 16.11 -20.72
N THR A 154 -10.29 15.03 -19.96
CA THR A 154 -9.54 14.98 -18.70
C THR A 154 -8.21 14.25 -18.86
N ARG A 155 -7.22 14.67 -18.07
CA ARG A 155 -5.98 13.95 -17.80
C ARG A 155 -5.99 13.56 -16.34
N HIS A 156 -5.79 12.28 -16.04
CA HIS A 156 -5.58 11.81 -14.68
C HIS A 156 -4.07 11.77 -14.47
N GLU A 157 -3.54 12.75 -13.74
CA GLU A 157 -2.11 12.89 -13.48
C GLU A 157 -1.79 12.39 -12.05
N PRO A 158 -0.57 11.93 -11.74
CA PRO A 158 -0.18 11.68 -10.35
C PRO A 158 -0.25 12.96 -9.50
N VAL A 159 -0.78 12.83 -8.27
CA VAL A 159 -0.89 13.89 -7.25
C VAL A 159 0.48 14.46 -6.86
N GLY A 160 1.51 13.61 -6.75
CA GLY A 160 2.90 14.07 -6.66
C GLY A 160 3.78 13.34 -5.65
N VAL A 161 3.94 13.94 -4.47
CA VAL A 161 4.74 13.39 -3.35
C VAL A 161 3.76 12.93 -2.27
N CYS A 162 3.54 11.62 -2.18
CA CYS A 162 2.60 11.02 -1.23
C CYS A 162 3.30 10.66 0.08
N GLY A 163 2.91 11.33 1.18
CA GLY A 163 3.23 10.88 2.53
C GLY A 163 2.36 9.69 2.93
N GLN A 164 2.94 8.56 3.33
CA GLN A 164 2.18 7.31 3.54
C GLN A 164 2.47 6.66 4.90
N ILE A 165 1.57 6.83 5.87
CA ILE A 165 1.65 6.26 7.22
C ILE A 165 0.99 4.86 7.27
N LEU A 166 1.59 3.93 8.01
CA LEU A 166 1.32 2.48 7.98
C LEU A 166 1.42 1.86 9.40
N PRO A 167 0.52 0.95 9.80
CA PRO A 167 0.56 0.33 11.12
C PRO A 167 1.40 -0.96 11.23
N TRP A 168 1.76 -1.28 12.47
CA TRP A 168 2.63 -2.41 12.85
C TRP A 168 2.01 -3.81 12.73
N ASN A 169 0.70 -3.91 12.52
CA ASN A 169 -0.04 -5.19 12.57
C ASN A 169 0.08 -6.04 11.28
N PHE A 170 0.38 -5.41 10.15
CA PHE A 170 0.56 -6.05 8.83
C PHE A 170 1.64 -5.32 8.01
N PRO A 171 2.90 -5.23 8.49
CA PRO A 171 3.84 -4.20 8.05
C PRO A 171 4.15 -4.22 6.55
N LEU A 172 4.58 -5.36 6.01
CA LEU A 172 4.94 -5.46 4.59
C LEU A 172 3.69 -5.39 3.68
N LEU A 173 2.56 -5.92 4.15
CA LEU A 173 1.30 -5.89 3.43
C LEU A 173 0.72 -4.46 3.34
N MET A 174 0.73 -3.71 4.43
CA MET A 174 0.29 -2.30 4.46
C MET A 174 1.22 -1.41 3.65
N PHE A 175 2.54 -1.60 3.74
CA PHE A 175 3.50 -0.93 2.86
C PHE A 175 3.14 -1.14 1.39
N LEU A 176 2.90 -2.39 0.99
CA LEU A 176 2.59 -2.73 -0.40
C LEU A 176 1.20 -2.29 -0.86
N TRP A 177 0.19 -2.28 0.01
CA TRP A 177 -1.11 -1.68 -0.29
C TRP A 177 -1.02 -0.19 -0.59
N LYS A 178 -0.06 0.51 0.01
CA LYS A 178 0.11 1.97 -0.16
C LYS A 178 1.03 2.32 -1.33
N ILE A 179 2.23 1.71 -1.43
CA ILE A 179 3.16 2.08 -2.51
C ILE A 179 2.72 1.58 -3.89
N ALA A 180 2.06 0.43 -3.99
CA ALA A 180 1.75 -0.18 -5.28
C ALA A 180 0.76 0.64 -6.13
N PRO A 181 -0.40 1.13 -5.61
CA PRO A 181 -1.25 2.04 -6.37
C PRO A 181 -0.58 3.40 -6.59
N ALA A 182 0.14 3.94 -5.60
CA ALA A 182 0.84 5.23 -5.73
C ALA A 182 1.83 5.25 -6.88
N LEU A 183 2.71 4.24 -6.97
CA LEU A 183 3.70 4.08 -8.05
C LEU A 183 3.04 3.73 -9.39
N SER A 184 1.95 2.95 -9.39
CA SER A 184 1.16 2.63 -10.59
C SER A 184 0.65 3.92 -11.26
N CYS A 185 0.05 4.83 -10.47
CA CYS A 185 -0.35 6.17 -10.90
C CYS A 185 0.82 7.11 -11.28
N GLY A 186 2.08 6.76 -10.94
CA GLY A 186 3.26 7.56 -11.24
C GLY A 186 3.61 8.62 -10.17
N ASN A 187 3.11 8.45 -8.94
CA ASN A 187 3.52 9.29 -7.82
C ASN A 187 4.94 8.92 -7.34
N THR A 188 5.49 9.78 -6.50
CA THR A 188 6.67 9.52 -5.65
C THR A 188 6.20 9.42 -4.20
N VAL A 189 6.91 8.67 -3.35
CA VAL A 189 6.44 8.34 -2.00
C VAL A 189 7.47 8.68 -0.93
N VAL A 190 6.98 9.10 0.24
CA VAL A 190 7.75 9.21 1.50
C VAL A 190 6.94 8.46 2.57
N VAL A 191 7.42 7.29 2.96
CA VAL A 191 6.61 6.25 3.63
C VAL A 191 6.98 6.10 5.12
N LYS A 192 6.04 5.63 5.96
CA LYS A 192 6.12 5.60 7.43
C LYS A 192 5.39 4.38 8.09
N PRO A 193 6.02 3.22 8.36
CA PRO A 193 5.51 2.12 9.18
C PRO A 193 6.23 1.94 10.51
N ALA A 194 5.44 1.74 11.55
CA ALA A 194 5.81 0.94 12.72
C ALA A 194 7.26 1.06 13.23
N GLU A 195 7.49 1.97 14.17
CA GLU A 195 8.66 1.95 15.08
C GLU A 195 8.83 0.58 15.78
N GLN A 196 7.76 -0.18 15.98
CA GLN A 196 7.82 -1.55 16.55
C GLN A 196 8.27 -2.59 15.52
N THR A 197 7.84 -2.45 14.26
CA THR A 197 8.04 -3.45 13.20
C THR A 197 8.65 -2.88 11.91
N PRO A 198 9.74 -2.09 12.00
CA PRO A 198 10.28 -1.41 10.83
C PRO A 198 11.06 -2.37 9.93
N LEU A 199 11.45 -3.58 10.38
CA LEU A 199 12.53 -4.33 9.71
C LEU A 199 12.12 -4.90 8.34
N SER A 200 10.88 -5.33 8.15
CA SER A 200 10.40 -5.76 6.82
C SER A 200 10.20 -4.54 5.89
N ALA A 201 9.66 -3.45 6.42
CA ALA A 201 9.56 -2.14 5.76
C ALA A 201 10.84 -1.27 5.88
N LEU A 202 11.96 -1.93 6.21
CA LEU A 202 13.35 -1.53 6.06
C LEU A 202 14.18 -2.67 5.45
N HIS A 203 13.52 -3.72 4.95
CA HIS A 203 13.91 -4.41 3.72
C HIS A 203 13.37 -3.64 2.50
N PHE A 204 12.45 -2.69 2.74
CA PHE A 204 11.51 -2.11 1.79
C PHE A 204 11.04 -0.72 2.31
N LYS A 205 11.81 0.35 2.06
CA LYS A 205 12.39 1.23 3.12
C LYS A 205 11.55 2.49 3.54
N SER A 206 11.35 2.78 4.86
CA SER A 206 10.36 3.80 5.40
C SER A 206 10.44 4.16 6.95
N LEU A 207 9.39 4.67 7.67
CA LEU A 207 9.39 5.20 9.12
C LEU A 207 8.34 4.86 10.32
N ASP A 208 7.07 5.36 10.52
CA ASP A 208 6.22 5.27 11.82
C ASP A 208 4.63 5.63 11.84
N ASP A 209 3.77 5.37 12.89
CA ASP A 209 2.24 5.20 12.99
C ASP A 209 1.35 5.97 14.09
N VAL A 210 0.22 5.42 14.67
CA VAL A 210 -0.89 6.16 15.39
C VAL A 210 -1.93 5.37 16.30
N ILE A 211 -2.54 6.02 17.33
CA ILE A 211 -3.86 5.82 18.04
C ILE A 211 -4.27 4.48 18.76
N LYS A 212 -5.16 4.58 19.80
CA LYS A 212 -5.79 3.42 20.50
C LYS A 212 -7.22 3.67 21.05
N ARG A 213 -8.04 2.59 21.07
CA ARG A 213 -9.33 2.34 21.79
C ARG A 213 -10.67 2.82 21.15
N ALA A 214 -11.73 2.11 21.56
CA ALA A 214 -13.09 2.05 21.01
C ALA A 214 -14.06 1.47 22.09
N ASN A 215 -15.34 1.11 21.90
CA ASN A 215 -16.13 0.93 20.67
C ASN A 215 -17.68 1.06 20.85
N ASN A 216 -18.22 2.18 21.37
CA ASN A 216 -19.64 2.53 21.13
C ASN A 216 -19.67 3.74 20.18
N THR A 217 -19.95 3.49 18.90
CA THR A 217 -18.89 3.81 17.94
C THR A 217 -19.25 4.71 16.77
N THR A 218 -18.33 5.66 16.52
CA THR A 218 -18.23 6.47 15.32
C THR A 218 -17.50 5.75 14.18
N TYR A 219 -17.09 4.48 14.37
CA TYR A 219 -16.43 3.64 13.38
C TYR A 219 -17.42 2.88 12.47
N GLY A 220 -16.89 2.32 11.38
CA GLY A 220 -17.64 1.63 10.32
C GLY A 220 -16.73 0.96 9.29
N LEU A 221 -15.67 0.25 9.72
CA LEU A 221 -14.73 -0.37 8.79
C LEU A 221 -15.36 -1.57 8.06
N SER A 222 -15.74 -2.60 8.81
CA SER A 222 -16.26 -3.85 8.24
C SER A 222 -17.27 -4.55 9.16
N ALA A 223 -18.22 -5.27 8.54
CA ALA A 223 -19.24 -6.07 9.23
C ALA A 223 -19.39 -7.46 8.59
N GLY A 224 -20.14 -8.36 9.24
CA GLY A 224 -20.36 -9.72 8.76
C GLY A 224 -21.75 -10.25 9.09
N ILE A 225 -22.33 -11.01 8.18
CA ILE A 225 -23.68 -11.59 8.27
C ILE A 225 -23.57 -13.08 8.04
N PHE A 226 -24.14 -13.90 8.93
CA PHE A 226 -24.22 -15.36 8.76
C PHE A 226 -25.69 -15.77 8.70
N THR A 227 -26.15 -16.19 7.52
CA THR A 227 -27.56 -16.50 7.25
C THR A 227 -27.70 -17.40 6.02
N LYS A 228 -28.69 -18.31 6.03
CA LYS A 228 -29.10 -19.10 4.85
C LYS A 228 -30.24 -18.43 4.05
N ASP A 229 -30.72 -17.30 4.54
CA ASP A 229 -31.85 -16.54 4.01
C ASP A 229 -31.32 -15.36 3.17
N LEU A 230 -31.69 -15.34 1.88
CA LEU A 230 -31.18 -14.39 0.88
C LEU A 230 -31.70 -12.97 1.13
N ASP A 231 -32.98 -12.81 1.46
CA ASP A 231 -33.60 -11.51 1.69
C ASP A 231 -33.01 -10.85 2.93
N LYS A 232 -32.74 -11.63 3.98
CA LYS A 232 -31.99 -11.17 5.16
C LYS A 232 -30.54 -10.80 4.80
N ALA A 233 -29.86 -11.56 3.95
CA ALA A 233 -28.49 -11.24 3.52
C ALA A 233 -28.43 -9.89 2.78
N ILE A 234 -29.33 -9.66 1.83
CA ILE A 234 -29.40 -8.42 1.04
C ILE A 234 -29.85 -7.24 1.92
N THR A 235 -30.94 -7.40 2.68
CA THR A 235 -31.50 -6.32 3.51
C THR A 235 -30.53 -5.87 4.60
N VAL A 236 -29.87 -6.80 5.29
CA VAL A 236 -28.93 -6.45 6.36
C VAL A 236 -27.62 -5.90 5.80
N SER A 237 -27.13 -6.38 4.64
CA SER A 237 -25.92 -5.80 4.02
C SER A 237 -26.14 -4.39 3.49
N ALA A 238 -27.32 -4.08 2.94
CA ALA A 238 -27.69 -2.72 2.55
C ALA A 238 -27.87 -1.76 3.76
N ALA A 239 -28.34 -2.27 4.90
CA ALA A 239 -28.56 -1.46 6.11
C ALA A 239 -27.29 -1.19 6.94
N LEU A 240 -26.24 -2.02 6.80
CA LEU A 240 -25.01 -1.90 7.58
C LEU A 240 -24.13 -0.75 7.07
N GLN A 241 -23.96 0.28 7.90
CA GLN A 241 -23.06 1.41 7.66
C GLN A 241 -21.59 1.00 7.84
N SER A 242 -21.05 0.20 6.92
CA SER A 242 -19.67 -0.30 6.93
C SER A 242 -19.11 -0.43 5.52
N GLY A 243 -17.82 -0.17 5.35
CA GLY A 243 -17.17 -0.14 4.03
C GLY A 243 -16.92 -1.50 3.39
N THR A 244 -17.02 -2.59 4.16
CA THR A 244 -17.06 -3.96 3.64
C THR A 244 -18.03 -4.79 4.48
N VAL A 245 -18.95 -5.51 3.84
CA VAL A 245 -19.87 -6.43 4.52
C VAL A 245 -19.69 -7.83 3.93
N TRP A 246 -19.23 -8.77 4.74
CA TRP A 246 -19.10 -10.17 4.36
C TRP A 246 -20.40 -10.95 4.63
N VAL A 247 -20.76 -11.88 3.75
CA VAL A 247 -21.91 -12.79 3.95
C VAL A 247 -21.40 -14.23 3.96
N ASN A 248 -21.74 -14.98 5.00
CA ASN A 248 -21.32 -16.37 5.25
C ASN A 248 -19.80 -16.61 5.23
N CYS A 249 -19.02 -15.55 5.38
CA CYS A 249 -17.57 -15.54 5.49
C CYS A 249 -17.12 -14.33 6.32
N TYR A 250 -15.83 -14.20 6.60
CA TYR A 250 -15.26 -13.03 7.29
C TYR A 250 -13.79 -12.84 6.91
N SER A 251 -13.27 -11.61 6.99
CA SER A 251 -11.87 -11.27 6.64
C SER A 251 -11.43 -11.66 5.22
N VAL A 252 -12.36 -11.88 4.29
CA VAL A 252 -12.05 -12.21 2.89
C VAL A 252 -11.69 -10.90 2.17
N VAL A 253 -10.39 -10.64 2.05
CA VAL A 253 -9.83 -9.47 1.36
C VAL A 253 -9.08 -9.93 0.11
N SER A 254 -9.25 -9.22 -1.00
CA SER A 254 -8.55 -9.50 -2.27
C SER A 254 -8.28 -8.20 -3.02
N PRO A 255 -7.14 -8.02 -3.72
CA PRO A 255 -6.76 -6.73 -4.31
C PRO A 255 -7.73 -6.11 -5.31
N GLN A 256 -8.62 -6.91 -5.90
CA GLN A 256 -9.65 -6.48 -6.85
C GLN A 256 -10.81 -5.72 -6.19
N CYS A 257 -11.00 -5.87 -4.88
CA CYS A 257 -12.13 -5.32 -4.14
C CYS A 257 -11.67 -4.10 -3.33
N PRO A 258 -12.35 -2.94 -3.42
CA PRO A 258 -12.00 -1.78 -2.60
C PRO A 258 -12.32 -2.03 -1.12
N PHE A 259 -11.43 -1.56 -0.25
CA PHE A 259 -11.52 -1.63 1.20
C PHE A 259 -11.34 -0.23 1.81
N GLY A 260 -11.93 0.03 2.97
CA GLY A 260 -11.85 1.33 3.65
C GLY A 260 -13.05 1.63 4.53
N GLY A 261 -12.99 2.72 5.28
CA GLY A 261 -13.99 3.05 6.30
C GLY A 261 -15.30 3.67 5.79
N PHE A 262 -16.37 3.47 6.56
CA PHE A 262 -17.41 4.48 6.75
C PHE A 262 -17.09 5.28 8.02
N LYS A 263 -17.61 6.52 8.10
CA LYS A 263 -17.49 7.39 9.28
C LYS A 263 -16.02 7.58 9.70
N MET A 264 -15.69 7.53 11.00
CA MET A 264 -14.34 7.72 11.50
C MET A 264 -13.38 6.54 11.25
N SER A 265 -13.80 5.48 10.55
CA SER A 265 -12.89 4.38 10.17
C SER A 265 -12.02 4.67 8.95
N GLY A 266 -12.14 5.86 8.35
CA GLY A 266 -11.29 6.31 7.24
C GLY A 266 -12.10 7.03 6.17
N ASN A 267 -11.41 7.92 5.45
CA ASN A 267 -11.90 8.57 4.24
C ASN A 267 -11.25 7.90 3.01
N GLY A 268 -11.92 7.95 1.88
CA GLY A 268 -11.46 7.33 0.63
C GLY A 268 -11.47 5.80 0.65
N ARG A 269 -10.84 5.18 -0.36
CA ARG A 269 -10.70 3.71 -0.48
C ARG A 269 -9.28 3.32 -0.88
N GLU A 270 -8.89 2.11 -0.49
CA GLU A 270 -7.69 1.43 -0.97
C GLU A 270 -8.10 0.15 -1.70
N MET A 271 -7.23 -0.39 -2.56
CA MET A 271 -7.52 -1.57 -3.39
C MET A 271 -8.67 -1.38 -4.40
N GLY A 272 -8.84 -2.33 -5.32
CA GLY A 272 -9.77 -2.21 -6.45
C GLY A 272 -9.44 -1.04 -7.40
N GLU A 273 -10.33 -0.75 -8.35
CA GLU A 273 -10.21 0.42 -9.24
C GLU A 273 -10.27 1.75 -8.46
N TYR A 274 -11.19 1.83 -7.50
CA TYR A 274 -11.40 3.03 -6.66
C TYR A 274 -10.13 3.44 -5.89
N GLY A 275 -9.31 2.49 -5.45
CA GLY A 275 -8.08 2.76 -4.73
C GLY A 275 -6.99 3.49 -5.54
N PHE A 276 -7.12 3.59 -6.87
CA PHE A 276 -6.22 4.40 -7.70
C PHE A 276 -6.66 5.87 -7.78
N HIS A 277 -7.94 6.17 -7.54
CA HIS A 277 -8.49 7.53 -7.68
C HIS A 277 -7.87 8.50 -6.66
N GLU A 278 -7.67 8.06 -5.42
CA GLU A 278 -6.99 8.82 -4.34
C GLU A 278 -5.51 9.14 -4.67
N TYR A 279 -4.95 8.48 -5.68
CA TYR A 279 -3.58 8.69 -6.18
C TYR A 279 -3.54 9.42 -7.54
N THR A 280 -4.67 9.97 -8.00
CA THR A 280 -4.76 10.76 -9.25
C THR A 280 -5.40 12.13 -9.06
N GLU A 281 -4.75 13.17 -9.57
CA GLU A 281 -5.25 14.53 -9.73
C GLU A 281 -5.93 14.68 -11.10
N VAL A 282 -7.17 15.21 -11.14
CA VAL A 282 -7.98 15.25 -12.37
C VAL A 282 -7.93 16.62 -13.02
N LYS A 283 -7.18 16.73 -14.12
CA LYS A 283 -7.04 17.96 -14.89
C LYS A 283 -7.95 17.98 -16.11
N THR A 284 -9.00 18.78 -16.07
CA THR A 284 -9.83 19.09 -17.25
C THR A 284 -9.08 20.04 -18.19
N VAL A 285 -9.10 19.73 -19.49
CA VAL A 285 -8.57 20.57 -20.57
C VAL A 285 -9.69 20.80 -21.58
N THR A 286 -10.04 22.07 -21.79
CA THR A 286 -11.09 22.50 -22.73
C THR A 286 -10.47 23.36 -23.83
N VAL A 287 -10.54 22.87 -25.07
CA VAL A 287 -9.97 23.50 -26.26
C VAL A 287 -11.11 24.08 -27.11
N LYS A 288 -11.05 25.38 -27.42
CA LYS A 288 -11.99 26.00 -28.35
C LYS A 288 -11.75 25.45 -29.77
N ILE A 289 -12.82 25.00 -30.42
CA ILE A 289 -12.81 24.53 -31.81
C ILE A 289 -13.76 25.40 -32.65
N SER A 290 -13.69 25.28 -33.97
CA SER A 290 -14.58 26.02 -34.89
C SER A 290 -16.03 25.55 -34.80
N GLN A 291 -16.23 24.23 -34.86
CA GLN A 291 -17.54 23.57 -34.82
C GLN A 291 -17.42 22.20 -34.16
N LYS A 292 -18.27 21.91 -33.16
CA LYS A 292 -18.42 20.56 -32.58
C LYS A 292 -19.38 19.72 -33.44
N ASN A 293 -19.08 18.45 -33.61
CA ASN A 293 -19.99 17.43 -34.13
C ASN A 293 -20.04 16.26 -33.13
N SER A 294 -21.06 15.41 -33.26
CA SER A 294 -21.29 14.18 -32.46
C SER A 294 -20.59 12.97 -33.06
#